data_AF-A0A383A7L9-F1
#
_entry.id   AF-A0A383A7L9-F1
#
_cell.length_a   1.000
_cell.length_b   1.000
_cell.length_c   1.000
_cell.angle_alpha   90.00
_cell.angle_beta   90.00
_cell.angle_gamma   90.00
#
_symmetry.space_group_name_H-M   'P 1'
#
loop_
_entity.id
_entity.type
_entity.pdbx_description
1 polymer ?
#
loop_
_entity_poly.entity_id
_entity_poly.type
_entity_poly.pdbx_seq_one_letter_code
_entity_poly.pdbx_strand_id
1 'polypeptide(L)'
;IYVNRIPFENPLNYENYLRMADHFSKIANDILPGEKIDSIAFGCTSGTVAIGEKRIINEIHKAKNGAYVSTPITAALRAFSALKISKVAVLAPYPKEVNESVFNYLTDNNVEITNFHSFNLDNDYDIANVDPNYLIEIINEVDQKDAQAIFISCTALRVVEVIDRLEQSASKFVISSNQALIWDTMRSVNINNPINGYGKLFLN
;
A
#
# COMPACT_ATOMS: atom_id res chain seq x y z
N ILE A 1 5.55 16.42 -8.07
CA ILE A 1 5.72 15.46 -6.95
C ILE A 1 7.10 15.70 -6.37
N TYR A 2 7.20 15.90 -5.06
CA TYR A 2 8.46 16.02 -4.33
C TYR A 2 8.62 14.78 -3.46
N VAL A 3 9.83 14.22 -3.41
CA VAL A 3 10.11 12.96 -2.71
C VAL A 3 11.29 13.16 -1.78
N ASN A 4 11.19 12.57 -0.60
CA ASN A 4 12.31 12.39 0.32
C ASN A 4 12.36 10.93 0.79
N ARG A 5 13.50 10.49 1.32
CA ARG A 5 13.72 9.09 1.72
C ARG A 5 13.84 8.97 3.22
N ILE A 6 13.24 7.92 3.76
CA ILE A 6 13.33 7.55 5.17
C ILE A 6 14.38 6.45 5.30
N PRO A 7 15.42 6.64 6.14
CA PRO A 7 16.36 5.57 6.43
C PRO A 7 15.63 4.32 6.92
N PHE A 8 15.98 3.19 6.34
CA PHE A 8 15.47 1.88 6.73
C PHE A 8 16.60 0.85 6.62
N GLU A 9 16.68 -0.04 7.61
CA GLU A 9 17.65 -1.11 7.64
C GLU A 9 16.93 -2.46 7.50
N ASN A 10 17.43 -3.31 6.62
CA ASN A 10 16.97 -4.69 6.50
C ASN A 10 17.51 -5.52 7.69
N PRO A 11 16.85 -6.65 8.05
CA PRO A 11 15.71 -7.26 7.36
C PRO A 11 14.36 -6.59 7.68
N LEU A 12 13.34 -6.96 6.93
CA LEU A 12 11.95 -6.54 7.14
C LEU A 12 11.42 -7.12 8.47
N ASN A 13 11.41 -6.30 9.52
CA ASN A 13 10.88 -6.68 10.84
C ASN A 13 10.28 -5.48 11.58
N TYR A 14 9.53 -5.78 12.64
CA TYR A 14 8.81 -4.79 13.44
C TYR A 14 9.71 -3.70 14.04
N GLU A 15 10.86 -4.09 14.61
CA GLU A 15 11.79 -3.14 15.26
C GLU A 15 12.36 -2.12 14.27
N ASN A 16 12.76 -2.57 13.08
CA ASN A 16 13.31 -1.72 12.04
C ASN A 16 12.26 -0.74 11.48
N TYR A 17 11.00 -1.15 11.37
CA TYR A 17 9.92 -0.21 11.01
C TYR A 17 9.72 0.87 12.06
N LEU A 18 9.76 0.53 13.35
CA LEU A 18 9.56 1.53 14.41
C LEU A 18 10.63 2.63 14.40
N ARG A 19 11.88 2.31 14.02
CA ARG A 19 12.97 3.30 13.89
C ARG A 19 12.70 4.35 12.83
N MET A 20 11.89 4.04 11.80
CA MET A 20 11.52 5.01 10.76
C MET A 20 10.79 6.23 11.34
N ALA A 21 9.98 6.00 12.38
CA ALA A 21 9.12 7.03 12.95
C ALA A 21 9.90 8.22 13.54
N ASP A 22 11.13 7.97 14.00
CA ASP A 22 12.00 9.00 14.58
C ASP A 22 12.48 10.01 13.52
N HIS A 23 12.36 9.68 12.23
CA HIS A 23 12.79 10.52 11.13
C HIS A 23 11.66 11.31 10.46
N PHE A 24 10.39 10.96 10.70
CA PHE A 24 9.25 11.48 9.92
C PHE A 24 9.13 13.01 9.93
N SER A 25 9.18 13.64 11.11
CA SER A 25 9.03 15.10 11.22
C SER A 25 10.11 15.84 10.42
N LYS A 26 11.38 15.45 10.57
CA LYS A 26 12.50 16.05 9.84
C LYS A 26 12.36 15.85 8.33
N ILE A 27 12.09 14.62 7.89
CA ILE A 27 11.99 14.28 6.47
C ILE A 27 10.82 14.99 5.81
N ALA A 28 9.68 15.08 6.51
CA ALA A 28 8.51 15.81 6.04
C ALA A 28 8.81 17.32 5.93
N ASN A 29 9.55 17.91 6.88
CA ASN A 29 9.99 19.30 6.79
C ASN A 29 10.87 19.55 5.56
N ASP A 30 11.77 18.62 5.26
CA ASP A 30 12.72 18.72 4.15
C ASP A 30 12.03 18.61 2.77
N ILE A 31 10.77 18.15 2.71
CA ILE A 31 9.94 18.25 1.51
C ILE A 31 9.40 19.69 1.41
N LEU A 32 10.03 20.50 0.55
CA LEU A 32 9.72 21.92 0.35
C LEU A 32 9.66 22.70 1.68
N PRO A 33 10.81 22.98 2.31
CA PRO A 33 10.84 23.67 3.60
C PRO A 33 10.09 25.00 3.58
N GLY A 34 9.28 25.26 4.62
CA GLY A 34 8.46 26.48 4.75
C GLY A 34 7.18 26.52 3.91
N GLU A 35 7.04 25.64 2.91
CA GLU A 35 5.86 25.60 2.04
C GLU A 35 4.75 24.72 2.60
N LYS A 36 3.51 25.12 2.30
CA LYS A 36 2.33 24.29 2.56
C LYS A 36 2.27 23.14 1.56
N ILE A 37 1.90 21.97 2.06
CA ILE A 37 1.69 20.76 1.26
C ILE A 37 0.27 20.29 1.52
N ASP A 38 -0.53 20.11 0.47
CA ASP A 38 -1.92 19.69 0.61
C ASP A 38 -2.04 18.21 1.01
N SER A 39 -1.15 17.37 0.48
CA SER A 39 -1.19 15.91 0.68
C SER A 39 0.21 15.29 0.71
N ILE A 40 0.43 14.37 1.65
CA ILE A 40 1.67 13.61 1.85
C ILE A 40 1.35 12.12 1.84
N ALA A 41 2.03 11.37 0.99
CA ALA A 41 1.91 9.92 0.91
C ALA A 41 3.10 9.24 1.59
N PHE A 42 2.85 8.46 2.65
CA PHE A 42 3.86 7.59 3.24
C PHE A 42 3.87 6.24 2.51
N GLY A 43 4.97 5.93 1.83
CA GLY A 43 5.07 4.82 0.88
C GLY A 43 5.48 3.47 1.45
N CYS A 44 5.02 3.07 2.63
CA CYS A 44 5.35 1.74 3.20
C CYS A 44 4.13 1.07 3.86
N THR A 45 3.66 -0.05 3.29
CA THR A 45 2.47 -0.77 3.77
C THR A 45 2.73 -1.45 5.12
N SER A 46 3.76 -2.29 5.21
CA SER A 46 4.16 -2.98 6.44
C SER A 46 4.61 -2.00 7.53
N GLY A 47 5.33 -0.94 7.16
CA GLY A 47 5.67 0.15 8.08
C GLY A 47 4.45 0.86 8.64
N THR A 48 3.39 1.03 7.85
CA THR A 48 2.12 1.58 8.35
C THR A 48 1.47 0.67 9.38
N VAL A 49 1.45 -0.64 9.13
CA VAL A 49 0.92 -1.63 10.07
C VAL A 49 1.69 -1.61 11.38
N ALA A 50 3.03 -1.59 11.31
CA ALA A 50 3.89 -1.62 12.49
C ALA A 50 3.85 -0.32 13.30
N ILE A 51 3.90 0.84 12.65
CA ILE A 51 4.01 2.15 13.32
C ILE A 51 2.62 2.68 13.74
N GLY A 52 1.59 2.35 12.96
CA GLY A 52 0.23 2.85 13.12
C GLY A 52 0.01 4.20 12.43
N GLU A 53 -1.08 4.29 11.65
CA GLU A 53 -1.46 5.48 10.88
C GLU A 53 -1.50 6.74 11.76
N LYS A 54 -2.13 6.68 12.94
CA LYS A 54 -2.23 7.82 13.86
C LYS A 54 -0.85 8.39 14.25
N ARG A 55 0.13 7.53 14.51
CA ARG A 55 1.50 7.98 14.84
C ARG A 55 2.17 8.62 13.62
N ILE A 56 2.04 8.01 12.44
CA ILE A 56 2.56 8.58 11.18
C ILE A 56 1.99 9.98 10.93
N ILE A 57 0.66 10.14 11.03
CA ILE A 57 -0.02 11.43 10.86
C ILE A 57 0.52 12.46 11.85
N ASN A 58 0.55 12.12 13.14
CA ASN A 58 0.99 13.03 14.19
C ASN A 58 2.43 13.50 13.99
N GLU A 59 3.34 12.59 13.63
CA GLU A 59 4.75 12.95 13.38
C GLU A 59 4.92 13.82 12.14
N ILE A 60 4.19 13.56 11.05
CA ILE A 60 4.22 14.38 9.85
C ILE A 60 3.66 15.78 10.13
N HIS A 61 2.56 15.88 10.90
CA HIS A 61 1.91 17.15 11.24
C HIS A 61 2.76 18.06 12.13
N LYS A 62 3.78 17.54 12.84
CA LYS A 62 4.78 18.37 13.53
C LYS A 62 5.52 19.31 12.57
N ALA A 63 5.71 18.91 11.31
CA ALA A 63 6.40 19.70 10.29
C ALA A 63 5.45 20.25 9.21
N LYS A 64 4.43 19.49 8.83
CA LYS A 64 3.49 19.81 7.75
C LYS A 64 2.06 19.78 8.27
N ASN A 65 1.77 20.69 9.20
CA ASN A 65 0.46 20.80 9.82
C ASN A 65 -0.64 21.03 8.77
N GLY A 66 -1.74 20.29 8.87
CA GLY A 66 -2.89 20.40 7.97
C GLY A 66 -2.76 19.63 6.65
N ALA A 67 -1.62 19.02 6.34
CA ALA A 67 -1.51 18.14 5.19
C ALA A 67 -2.40 16.90 5.37
N TYR A 68 -3.14 16.49 4.33
CA TYR A 68 -3.72 15.15 4.30
C TYR A 68 -2.58 14.14 4.26
N VAL A 69 -2.65 13.07 5.07
CA VAL A 69 -1.62 12.05 5.10
C VAL A 69 -2.23 10.73 4.66
N SER A 70 -1.80 10.24 3.50
CA SER A 70 -2.20 8.95 2.97
C SER A 70 -1.16 7.89 3.33
N THR A 71 -1.63 6.69 3.68
CA THR A 71 -0.76 5.53 3.94
C THR A 71 -1.33 4.31 3.21
N PRO A 72 -0.51 3.33 2.78
CA PRO A 72 -0.92 2.46 1.68
C PRO A 72 -2.00 1.45 2.09
N ILE A 73 -1.91 0.89 3.31
CA ILE A 73 -2.92 -0.07 3.79
C ILE A 73 -4.23 0.62 4.17
N THR A 74 -4.19 1.84 4.72
CA THR A 74 -5.42 2.57 5.06
C THR A 74 -6.09 3.15 3.81
N ALA A 75 -5.30 3.55 2.82
CA ALA A 75 -5.78 3.89 1.49
C ALA A 75 -6.44 2.68 0.81
N ALA A 76 -5.87 1.48 0.97
CA ALA A 76 -6.49 0.25 0.48
C ALA A 76 -7.84 -0.03 1.17
N LEU A 77 -7.96 0.15 2.49
CA LEU A 77 -9.24 0.05 3.20
C LEU A 77 -10.28 1.06 2.68
N ARG A 78 -9.87 2.31 2.40
CA ARG A 78 -10.74 3.33 1.79
C ARG A 78 -11.17 2.93 0.37
N ALA A 79 -10.26 2.37 -0.43
CA ALA A 79 -10.56 1.84 -1.75
C ALA A 79 -11.54 0.67 -1.70
N PHE A 80 -11.36 -0.26 -0.75
CA PHE A 80 -12.30 -1.37 -0.53
C PHE A 80 -13.68 -0.86 -0.18
N SER A 81 -13.78 0.12 0.74
CA SER A 81 -15.05 0.75 1.11
C SER A 81 -15.74 1.40 -0.10
N ALA A 82 -15.00 2.17 -0.90
CA ALA A 82 -15.53 2.84 -2.09
C ALA A 82 -16.08 1.85 -3.13
N LEU A 83 -15.43 0.69 -3.27
CA LEU A 83 -15.81 -0.38 -4.19
C LEU A 83 -16.76 -1.42 -3.57
N LYS A 84 -17.15 -1.25 -2.30
CA LYS A 84 -17.96 -2.20 -1.52
C LYS A 84 -17.36 -3.62 -1.47
N ILE A 85 -16.04 -3.68 -1.37
CA ILE A 85 -15.27 -4.92 -1.18
C ILE A 85 -15.12 -5.16 0.32
N SER A 86 -15.47 -6.37 0.76
CA SER A 86 -15.27 -6.84 2.14
C SER A 86 -14.53 -8.18 2.20
N LYS A 87 -14.27 -8.82 1.06
CA LYS A 87 -13.66 -10.15 0.97
C LYS A 87 -12.57 -10.19 -0.09
N VAL A 88 -11.32 -10.46 0.30
CA VAL A 88 -10.15 -10.36 -0.58
C VAL A 88 -9.24 -11.59 -0.50
N ALA A 89 -8.61 -11.93 -1.62
CA ALA A 89 -7.40 -12.74 -1.62
C ALA A 89 -6.19 -11.81 -1.50
N VAL A 90 -5.18 -12.16 -0.70
CA VAL A 90 -4.00 -11.31 -0.47
C VAL A 90 -2.75 -11.93 -1.07
N LEU A 91 -1.96 -11.12 -1.77
CA LEU A 91 -0.58 -11.42 -2.14
C LEU A 91 0.33 -10.42 -1.44
N ALA A 92 1.28 -10.90 -0.64
CA ALA A 92 2.27 -10.08 0.04
C ALA A 92 3.66 -10.68 -0.08
N PRO A 93 4.74 -9.91 -0.19
CA PRO A 93 6.07 -10.49 -0.40
C PRO A 93 6.84 -10.80 0.88
N TYR A 94 6.33 -10.43 2.06
CA TYR A 94 7.13 -10.28 3.28
C TYR A 94 7.46 -11.60 3.99
N PRO A 95 8.31 -11.60 5.04
CA PRO A 95 8.46 -12.73 5.94
C PRO A 95 7.17 -13.02 6.72
N LYS A 96 7.05 -14.24 7.24
CA LYS A 96 5.86 -14.72 7.97
C LYS A 96 5.33 -13.75 9.02
N GLU A 97 6.17 -13.26 9.93
CA GLU A 97 5.74 -12.37 11.03
C GLU A 97 5.15 -11.04 10.53
N VAL A 98 5.70 -10.50 9.44
CA VAL A 98 5.19 -9.29 8.80
C VAL A 98 3.88 -9.57 8.09
N ASN A 99 3.75 -10.73 7.43
CA ASN A 99 2.49 -11.15 6.81
C ASN A 99 1.37 -11.36 7.84
N GLU A 100 1.67 -11.98 8.99
CA GLU A 100 0.72 -12.13 10.09
C GLU A 100 0.22 -10.77 10.60
N SER A 101 1.11 -9.79 10.70
CA SER A 101 0.73 -8.42 11.06
C SER A 101 -0.22 -7.79 10.04
N VAL A 102 0.04 -7.97 8.73
CA VAL A 102 -0.85 -7.49 7.66
C VAL A 102 -2.20 -8.22 7.67
N PHE A 103 -2.18 -9.54 7.87
CA PHE A 103 -3.39 -10.36 7.99
C PHE A 103 -4.27 -9.87 9.13
N ASN A 104 -3.69 -9.70 10.32
CA ASN A 104 -4.40 -9.24 11.51
C ASN A 104 -4.95 -7.83 11.30
N TYR A 105 -4.16 -6.92 10.73
CA TYR A 105 -4.60 -5.55 10.46
C TYR A 105 -5.84 -5.50 9.55
N LEU A 106 -5.87 -6.27 8.46
CA LEU A 106 -7.02 -6.34 7.56
C LEU A 106 -8.24 -6.97 8.25
N THR A 107 -8.04 -8.06 8.98
CA THR A 107 -9.10 -8.76 9.72
C THR A 107 -9.73 -7.85 10.79
N ASP A 108 -8.91 -7.14 11.56
CA ASP A 108 -9.35 -6.18 12.59
C ASP A 108 -10.14 -5.00 11.98
N ASN A 109 -9.94 -4.73 10.68
CA ASN A 109 -10.68 -3.74 9.91
C ASN A 109 -11.86 -4.34 9.11
N ASN A 110 -12.35 -5.50 9.52
CA ASN A 110 -13.53 -6.19 8.95
C ASN A 110 -13.37 -6.59 7.48
N VAL A 111 -12.14 -6.88 7.04
CA VAL A 111 -11.87 -7.46 5.73
C VAL A 111 -11.67 -8.96 5.89
N GLU A 112 -12.53 -9.76 5.27
CA GLU A 112 -12.39 -11.21 5.23
C GLU A 112 -11.28 -11.59 4.25
N ILE A 113 -10.27 -12.33 4.71
CA ILE A 113 -9.19 -12.83 3.87
C ILE A 113 -9.52 -14.26 3.44
N THR A 114 -9.77 -14.47 2.15
CA THR A 114 -10.14 -15.80 1.61
C THR A 114 -8.96 -16.71 1.46
N ASN A 115 -7.82 -16.12 1.12
CA ASN A 115 -6.57 -16.79 0.86
C ASN A 115 -5.43 -15.78 1.03
N PHE A 116 -4.27 -16.25 1.46
CA PHE A 116 -3.09 -15.42 1.66
C PHE A 116 -1.88 -16.12 1.06
N HIS A 117 -1.32 -15.55 0.00
CA HIS A 117 -0.12 -16.03 -0.65
C HIS A 117 1.08 -15.13 -0.35
N SER A 118 2.27 -15.72 -0.26
CA SER A 118 3.48 -14.95 -0.02
C SER A 118 4.72 -15.48 -0.72
N PHE A 119 5.56 -14.55 -1.19
CA PHE A 119 6.91 -14.84 -1.70
C PHE A 119 7.94 -15.11 -0.60
N ASN A 120 7.63 -14.73 0.65
CA ASN A 120 8.49 -14.94 1.82
C ASN A 120 9.92 -14.38 1.64
N LEU A 121 10.02 -13.16 1.13
CA LEU A 121 11.25 -12.39 0.94
C LEU A 121 11.51 -11.48 2.15
N ASP A 122 12.77 -11.35 2.55
CA ASP A 122 13.18 -10.68 3.79
C ASP A 122 13.82 -9.30 3.61
N ASN A 123 14.02 -8.87 2.36
CA ASN A 123 14.64 -7.59 2.04
C ASN A 123 13.96 -6.89 0.86
N ASP A 124 13.96 -5.55 0.89
CA ASP A 124 13.30 -4.71 -0.12
C ASP A 124 13.88 -4.85 -1.54
N TYR A 125 15.18 -5.19 -1.66
CA TYR A 125 15.84 -5.30 -2.95
C TYR A 125 15.27 -6.47 -3.76
N ASP A 126 15.13 -7.64 -3.15
CA ASP A 126 14.58 -8.82 -3.81
C ASP A 126 13.11 -8.60 -4.20
N ILE A 127 12.34 -7.93 -3.33
CA ILE A 127 10.94 -7.57 -3.62
C ILE A 127 10.84 -6.65 -4.84
N ALA A 128 11.69 -5.62 -4.93
CA ALA A 128 11.68 -4.69 -6.06
C ALA A 128 12.09 -5.35 -7.39
N ASN A 129 12.85 -6.44 -7.33
CA ASN A 129 13.31 -7.20 -8.50
C ASN A 129 12.31 -8.25 -8.99
N VAL A 130 11.20 -8.50 -8.28
CA VAL A 130 10.13 -9.38 -8.78
C VAL A 130 9.61 -8.84 -10.12
N ASP A 131 9.59 -9.70 -11.14
CA ASP A 131 9.09 -9.37 -12.47
C ASP A 131 7.56 -9.17 -12.42
N PRO A 132 7.03 -8.02 -12.89
CA PRO A 132 5.58 -7.82 -13.01
C PRO A 132 4.86 -8.90 -13.81
N ASN A 133 5.47 -9.53 -14.81
CA ASN A 133 4.85 -10.63 -15.55
C ASN A 133 4.74 -11.90 -14.71
N TYR A 134 5.71 -12.17 -13.84
CA TYR A 134 5.65 -13.30 -12.90
C TYR A 134 4.49 -13.14 -11.90
N LEU A 135 4.14 -11.90 -11.53
CA LEU A 135 2.95 -11.65 -10.71
C LEU A 135 1.65 -12.12 -11.38
N ILE A 136 1.56 -12.04 -12.72
CA ILE A 136 0.39 -12.50 -13.48
C ILE A 136 0.27 -14.02 -13.39
N GLU A 137 1.38 -14.73 -13.55
CA GLU A 137 1.43 -16.19 -13.43
C GLU A 137 0.96 -16.62 -12.03
N ILE A 138 1.54 -16.04 -10.98
CA ILE A 138 1.22 -16.37 -9.59
C ILE A 138 -0.24 -16.06 -9.25
N ILE A 139 -0.75 -14.90 -9.67
CA ILE A 139 -2.14 -14.53 -9.36
C ILE A 139 -3.16 -15.49 -10.02
N ASN A 140 -2.81 -16.06 -11.17
CA ASN A 140 -3.66 -17.08 -11.80
C ASN A 140 -3.61 -18.43 -11.07
N GLU A 141 -2.58 -18.69 -10.27
CA GLU A 141 -2.45 -19.90 -9.44
C GLU A 141 -3.05 -19.75 -8.04
N VAL A 142 -3.18 -18.53 -7.52
CA VAL A 142 -3.79 -18.26 -6.21
C VAL A 142 -5.28 -18.59 -6.26
N ASP A 143 -5.77 -19.41 -5.33
CA ASP A 143 -7.21 -19.60 -5.16
C ASP A 143 -7.84 -18.29 -4.69
N GLN A 144 -8.73 -17.79 -5.54
CA GLN A 144 -9.43 -16.54 -5.38
C GLN A 144 -10.93 -16.72 -5.64
N LYS A 145 -11.45 -17.95 -5.65
CA LYS A 145 -12.83 -18.24 -6.07
C LYS A 145 -13.88 -17.45 -5.28
N ASP A 146 -13.67 -17.34 -3.97
CA ASP A 146 -14.60 -16.67 -3.05
C ASP A 146 -14.25 -15.20 -2.81
N ALA A 147 -13.17 -14.69 -3.39
CA ALA A 147 -12.75 -13.30 -3.24
C ALA A 147 -13.53 -12.37 -4.17
N GLN A 148 -13.80 -11.14 -3.72
CA GLN A 148 -14.32 -10.06 -4.58
C GLN A 148 -13.19 -9.31 -5.28
N ALA A 149 -12.01 -9.27 -4.65
CA ALA A 149 -10.82 -8.60 -5.15
C ALA A 149 -9.55 -9.34 -4.73
N ILE A 150 -8.48 -9.08 -5.47
CA ILE A 150 -7.11 -9.43 -5.08
C ILE A 150 -6.45 -8.17 -4.54
N PHE A 151 -5.92 -8.24 -3.32
CA PHE A 151 -5.10 -7.19 -2.74
C PHE A 151 -3.63 -7.56 -2.80
N ILE A 152 -2.83 -6.73 -3.48
CA ILE A 152 -1.38 -6.91 -3.58
C ILE A 152 -0.71 -5.92 -2.62
N SER A 153 -0.30 -6.45 -1.47
CA SER A 153 0.23 -5.71 -0.33
C SER A 153 1.74 -5.54 -0.45
N CYS A 154 2.18 -4.48 -1.13
CA CYS A 154 3.54 -3.95 -1.05
C CYS A 154 3.66 -2.68 -1.89
N THR A 155 4.50 -1.74 -1.46
CA THR A 155 4.88 -0.57 -2.25
C THR A 155 6.14 -0.78 -3.08
N ALA A 156 6.97 -1.79 -2.76
CA ALA A 156 8.16 -2.14 -3.56
C ALA A 156 7.81 -3.02 -4.79
N LEU A 157 6.66 -3.71 -4.78
CA LEU A 157 6.20 -4.48 -5.94
C LEU A 157 5.67 -3.57 -7.06
N ARG A 158 6.22 -3.74 -8.27
CA ARG A 158 5.90 -2.96 -9.49
C ARG A 158 4.60 -3.41 -10.17
N VAL A 159 3.55 -3.56 -9.37
CA VAL A 159 2.26 -4.14 -9.78
C VAL A 159 1.48 -3.21 -10.70
N VAL A 160 1.58 -1.89 -10.50
CA VAL A 160 0.77 -0.88 -11.21
C VAL A 160 0.88 -1.02 -12.73
N GLU A 161 2.04 -1.45 -13.23
CA GLU A 161 2.32 -1.67 -14.66
C GLU A 161 1.46 -2.79 -15.29
N VAL A 162 0.91 -3.69 -14.48
CA VAL A 162 0.21 -4.90 -14.94
C VAL A 162 -1.20 -5.06 -14.38
N ILE A 163 -1.72 -4.10 -13.59
CA ILE A 163 -3.04 -4.21 -12.94
C ILE A 163 -4.16 -4.50 -13.94
N ASP A 164 -4.22 -3.79 -15.06
CA ASP A 164 -5.27 -4.01 -16.07
C ASP A 164 -5.26 -5.44 -16.61
N ARG A 165 -4.07 -5.98 -16.87
CA ARG A 165 -3.89 -7.36 -17.34
C ARG A 165 -4.28 -8.36 -16.27
N LEU A 166 -3.96 -8.07 -15.00
CA LEU A 166 -4.34 -8.88 -13.85
C LEU A 166 -5.87 -8.91 -13.65
N GLU A 167 -6.54 -7.76 -13.74
CA GLU A 167 -8.01 -7.72 -13.63
C GLU A 167 -8.69 -8.50 -14.75
N GLN A 168 -8.14 -8.43 -15.96
CA GLN A 168 -8.62 -9.21 -17.11
C GLN A 168 -8.44 -10.72 -16.89
N SER A 169 -7.25 -11.17 -16.46
CA SER A 169 -6.99 -12.60 -16.26
C SER A 169 -7.75 -13.18 -15.08
N ALA A 170 -7.81 -12.44 -13.97
CA ALA A 170 -8.50 -12.87 -12.75
C ALA A 170 -10.02 -12.71 -12.82
N SER A 171 -10.53 -11.86 -13.73
CA SER A 171 -11.93 -11.43 -13.76
C SER A 171 -12.42 -10.85 -12.42
N LYS A 172 -11.54 -10.16 -11.69
CA LYS A 172 -11.81 -9.54 -10.39
C LYS A 172 -11.20 -8.15 -10.31
N PHE A 173 -11.58 -7.38 -9.28
CA PHE A 173 -10.82 -6.18 -8.93
C PHE A 173 -9.43 -6.56 -8.48
N VAL A 174 -8.43 -5.77 -8.87
CA VAL A 174 -7.06 -5.90 -8.38
C VAL A 174 -6.65 -4.56 -7.80
N ILE A 175 -6.39 -4.56 -6.49
CA ILE A 175 -6.00 -3.37 -5.74
C ILE A 175 -4.56 -3.58 -5.26
N SER A 176 -3.67 -2.65 -5.57
CA SER A 176 -2.30 -2.67 -5.01
C SER A 176 -2.12 -1.57 -3.97
N SER A 177 -1.16 -1.75 -3.06
CA SER A 177 -0.81 -0.68 -2.10
C SER A 177 -0.41 0.62 -2.81
N ASN A 178 0.36 0.54 -3.89
CA ASN A 178 0.76 1.71 -4.69
C ASN A 178 -0.43 2.40 -5.36
N GLN A 179 -1.29 1.63 -6.02
CA GLN A 179 -2.48 2.15 -6.69
C GLN A 179 -3.43 2.79 -5.67
N ALA A 180 -3.73 2.11 -4.55
CA ALA A 180 -4.60 2.66 -3.51
C ALA A 180 -4.04 3.96 -2.91
N LEU A 181 -2.74 4.01 -2.63
CA LEU A 181 -2.05 5.20 -2.13
C LEU A 181 -2.18 6.39 -3.10
N ILE A 182 -1.96 6.15 -4.40
CA ILE A 182 -2.09 7.17 -5.45
C ILE A 182 -3.54 7.65 -5.55
N TRP A 183 -4.51 6.72 -5.61
CA TRP A 183 -5.94 7.04 -5.68
C TRP A 183 -6.38 7.91 -4.50
N ASP A 184 -6.05 7.50 -3.28
CA ASP A 184 -6.43 8.20 -2.06
C ASP A 184 -5.78 9.60 -1.97
N THR A 185 -4.50 9.70 -2.36
CA THR A 185 -3.79 10.98 -2.45
C THR A 185 -4.46 11.91 -3.46
N MET A 186 -4.84 11.42 -4.65
CA MET A 186 -5.55 12.21 -5.65
C MET A 186 -6.92 12.69 -5.17
N ARG A 187 -7.69 11.80 -4.52
CA ARG A 187 -8.99 12.13 -3.94
C ARG A 187 -8.87 13.24 -2.88
N SER A 188 -7.82 13.20 -2.06
CA SER A 188 -7.59 14.21 -1.01
C SER A 188 -7.43 15.65 -1.56
N VAL A 189 -7.03 15.79 -2.82
CA VAL A 189 -6.85 17.08 -3.50
C VAL A 189 -7.89 17.31 -4.62
N ASN A 190 -9.03 16.61 -4.55
CA ASN A 190 -10.16 16.73 -5.48
C ASN A 190 -9.86 16.40 -6.95
N ILE A 191 -8.82 15.60 -7.23
CA ILE A 191 -8.57 15.11 -8.59
C ILE A 191 -9.40 13.84 -8.79
N ASN A 192 -10.53 14.02 -9.49
CA ASN A 192 -11.56 12.99 -9.63
C ASN A 192 -11.72 12.40 -11.04
N ASN A 193 -10.83 12.74 -11.98
CA ASN A 193 -10.94 12.27 -13.35
C ASN A 193 -10.59 10.77 -13.46
N PRO A 194 -11.33 10.01 -14.28
CA PRO A 194 -11.01 8.60 -14.52
C PRO A 194 -9.68 8.46 -15.26
N ILE A 195 -8.86 7.49 -14.86
CA ILE A 195 -7.61 7.13 -15.53
C ILE A 195 -7.72 5.69 -16.04
N ASN A 196 -7.70 5.54 -17.36
CA ASN A 196 -7.70 4.23 -18.02
C ASN A 196 -6.29 3.61 -17.97
N GLY A 197 -6.19 2.27 -18.03
CA GLY A 197 -4.90 1.57 -18.12
C GLY A 197 -4.35 1.04 -16.79
N TYR A 198 -4.99 1.37 -15.65
CA TYR A 198 -4.43 1.16 -14.30
C TYR A 198 -5.43 0.59 -13.30
N GLY A 199 -6.34 -0.26 -13.76
CA GLY A 199 -7.35 -0.96 -12.99
C GLY A 199 -8.63 -0.16 -12.76
N LYS A 200 -9.70 -0.86 -12.43
CA LYS A 200 -11.02 -0.27 -12.19
C LYS A 200 -11.08 0.72 -11.03
N LEU A 201 -10.14 0.68 -10.06
CA LEU A 201 -10.10 1.66 -8.97
C LEU A 201 -9.98 3.09 -9.50
N PHE A 202 -9.12 3.31 -10.50
CA PHE A 202 -8.86 4.64 -11.05
C PHE A 202 -9.95 5.16 -11.99
N LEU A 203 -10.97 4.34 -12.30
CA LEU A 203 -12.13 4.79 -13.06
C LEU A 203 -13.19 5.50 -12.19
N ASN A 204 -13.04 5.44 -10.86
CA ASN A 204 -13.92 6.07 -9.87
C ASN A 204 -13.36 7.39 -9.33
#